data_AF-A0A1S3IQN2-F1
#
_entry.id   AF-A0A1S3IQN2-F1
#
_cell.length_a   1.000
_cell.length_b   1.000
_cell.length_c   1.000
_cell.angle_alpha   90.00
_cell.angle_beta   90.00
_cell.angle_gamma   90.00
#
_symmetry.space_group_name_H-M   'P 1'
#
loop_
_entity.id
_entity.type
_entity.pdbx_description
1 polymer ?
#
loop_
_entity_poly.entity_id
_entity_poly.type
_entity_poly.pdbx_seq_one_letter_code
_entity_poly.pdbx_strand_id
1 'polypeptide(L)'
;MLSFNGAVHVDIASILPRYNKLGFSIDKVAPAIEYAIKRLKENNTVPKLNITVSYEDSKCFSAESVNHAFNFYMKRKVHVFFGPVCDFAAAPVARQITYWKTPMLSAGANAMDFAVNKKRDYPYLTRVGAHFGDMVEFITSLFSDFNWFNYQLIYEDDPDKNRENKCESKVDYFKMCYFAGEALVQYTPKKATLKHEKLKSSSELKEQLTDTIGANVGVFSVFFIILDVTVVISDKSHHMDHFGRKLQGTVNVAAILPAQSARLFSRQRVSQALAIAVNASSAYLGKINMVVYHGDSLCDIAEGMHQAFELHLRGEADVFLGPACDFAAAPVARQAKFWDTPVISAGAFAMEFKQKRTGMYPTLTRVGDNVHSLTYFIHRLIRQFGWRNFRLIYEKEGQDNIITSFCHVVSEGLIYISSKEDSEPVEYKRIKDGLDGILQEFLGIDNGGRFIAIALLVG
;
A
#
# COMPACT_ATOMS: atom_id res chain seq x y z
N MET A 1 2.98 26.42 39.35
CA MET A 1 3.80 26.90 38.21
C MET A 1 5.18 26.31 38.35
N LEU A 2 5.54 25.32 37.53
CA LEU A 2 6.92 24.83 37.45
C LEU A 2 7.72 25.84 36.62
N SER A 3 8.64 26.54 37.28
CA SER A 3 9.62 27.41 36.62
C SER A 3 10.66 26.52 35.91
N PHE A 4 10.57 26.40 34.59
CA PHE A 4 11.61 25.78 33.77
C PHE A 4 12.71 26.81 33.53
N ASN A 5 13.79 26.75 34.32
CA ASN A 5 14.96 27.61 34.20
C ASN A 5 16.02 27.08 33.21
N GLY A 6 15.65 26.20 32.26
CA GLY A 6 16.53 25.67 31.22
C GLY A 6 15.88 25.75 29.84
N ALA A 7 16.67 26.02 28.80
CA ALA A 7 16.18 25.99 27.42
C ALA A 7 15.71 24.57 27.07
N VAL A 8 14.47 24.43 26.62
CA VAL A 8 13.89 23.13 26.26
C VAL A 8 14.38 22.74 24.87
N HIS A 9 14.99 21.56 24.75
CA HIS A 9 15.49 21.05 23.49
C HIS A 9 14.42 20.27 22.72
N VAL A 10 14.30 20.52 21.42
CA VAL A 10 13.31 19.88 20.54
C VAL A 10 13.98 19.41 19.25
N ASP A 11 14.25 18.11 19.17
CA ASP A 11 14.56 17.42 17.92
C ASP A 11 13.34 17.18 17.03
N ILE A 12 13.40 17.70 15.81
CA ILE A 12 12.46 17.47 14.72
C ILE A 12 13.12 16.53 13.71
N ALA A 13 12.46 15.42 13.41
CA ALA A 13 12.85 14.52 12.33
C ALA A 13 12.03 14.82 11.08
N SER A 14 12.66 15.35 10.05
CA SER A 14 12.03 15.68 8.77
C SER A 14 12.31 14.60 7.74
N ILE A 15 11.27 13.87 7.33
CA ILE A 15 11.38 12.78 6.34
C ILE A 15 10.62 13.23 5.10
N LEU A 16 11.31 13.88 4.17
CA LEU A 16 10.72 14.51 2.99
C LEU A 16 11.46 14.04 1.73
N PRO A 17 10.87 14.09 0.53
CA PRO A 17 11.58 13.70 -0.68
C PRO A 17 12.69 14.72 -0.99
N ARG A 18 13.84 14.26 -1.47
CA ARG A 18 14.88 15.15 -2.01
C ARG A 18 14.61 15.56 -3.46
N TYR A 19 13.70 14.86 -4.15
CA TYR A 19 13.42 15.11 -5.56
C TYR A 19 12.70 16.46 -5.80
N ASN A 20 13.42 17.43 -6.34
CA ASN A 20 13.00 18.83 -6.45
C ASN A 20 11.87 19.14 -7.44
N LYS A 21 11.39 18.17 -8.24
CA LYS A 21 10.13 18.39 -8.98
C LYS A 21 8.91 18.36 -8.06
N LEU A 22 9.01 17.72 -6.89
CA LEU A 22 7.92 17.73 -5.90
C LEU A 22 7.86 19.08 -5.20
N GLY A 23 6.65 19.57 -4.91
CA GLY A 23 6.44 20.86 -4.24
C GLY A 23 6.99 20.89 -2.81
N PHE A 24 7.04 19.72 -2.16
CA PHE A 24 7.44 19.57 -0.76
C PHE A 24 8.84 18.94 -0.60
N SER A 25 9.74 19.17 -1.57
CA SER A 25 11.10 18.63 -1.47
C SER A 25 11.88 19.28 -0.33
N ILE A 26 12.86 18.55 0.23
CA ILE A 26 13.72 19.06 1.31
C ILE A 26 14.29 20.44 0.94
N ASP A 27 14.84 20.59 -0.26
CA ASP A 27 15.51 21.84 -0.67
C ASP A 27 14.53 23.03 -0.77
N LYS A 28 13.24 22.78 -1.00
CA LYS A 28 12.20 23.81 -1.03
C LYS A 28 11.66 24.14 0.36
N VAL A 29 11.58 23.15 1.24
CA VAL A 29 10.93 23.27 2.56
C VAL A 29 11.92 23.72 3.64
N ALA A 30 13.18 23.28 3.58
CA ALA A 30 14.19 23.57 4.58
C ALA A 30 14.41 25.08 4.81
N PRO A 31 14.49 25.95 3.77
CA PRO A 31 14.63 27.40 3.98
C PRO A 31 13.46 28.01 4.77
N ALA A 32 12.23 27.53 4.55
CA ALA A 32 11.06 28.01 5.27
C ALA A 32 11.08 27.59 6.75
N ILE A 33 11.51 26.36 7.05
CA ILE A 33 11.69 25.86 8.42
C ILE A 33 12.78 26.65 9.14
N GLU A 34 13.93 26.86 8.49
CA GLU A 34 15.05 27.64 9.06
C GLU A 34 14.65 29.09 9.36
N TYR A 35 13.92 29.72 8.44
CA TYR A 35 13.37 31.04 8.64
C TYR A 35 12.41 31.10 9.84
N ALA A 36 11.51 30.11 9.97
CA ALA A 36 10.60 30.01 11.11
C ALA A 36 11.35 29.85 12.44
N ILE A 37 12.38 29.01 12.48
CA ILE A 37 13.23 28.82 13.68
C ILE A 37 13.98 30.11 14.03
N LYS A 38 14.52 30.82 13.04
CA LYS A 38 15.17 32.13 13.26
C LYS A 38 14.19 33.11 13.88
N ARG A 39 12.99 33.22 13.34
CA ARG A 39 11.94 34.13 13.85
C ARG A 39 11.51 33.79 15.28
N LEU A 40 11.44 32.50 15.62
CA LEU A 40 11.15 32.04 16.98
C LEU A 40 12.24 32.43 17.98
N LYS A 41 13.52 32.37 17.58
CA LYS A 41 14.64 32.78 18.44
C LYS A 41 14.65 34.28 18.72
N GLU A 42 14.18 35.10 17.77
CA GLU A 42 14.06 36.55 17.92
C GLU A 42 12.82 36.96 18.75
N ASN A 43 11.87 36.06 18.97
CA ASN A 43 10.62 36.35 19.67
C ASN A 43 10.73 36.04 21.17
N ASN A 44 10.75 37.08 22.00
CA ASN A 44 10.83 36.95 23.46
C ASN A 44 9.54 36.45 24.14
N THR A 45 8.46 36.25 23.37
CA THR A 45 7.14 35.83 23.90
C THR A 45 7.02 34.31 24.03
N VAL A 46 7.92 33.53 23.41
CA VAL A 46 7.91 32.07 23.45
C VAL A 46 9.00 31.59 24.42
N PRO A 47 8.79 30.49 25.18
CA PRO A 47 9.86 29.88 25.96
C PRO A 47 11.12 29.68 25.12
N LYS A 48 12.31 29.82 25.72
CA LYS A 48 13.58 29.58 24.99
C LYS A 48 13.64 28.12 24.55
N LEU A 49 13.36 27.88 23.26
CA LEU A 49 13.42 26.56 22.62
C LEU A 49 14.73 26.42 21.85
N ASN A 50 15.44 25.31 22.06
CA ASN A 50 16.56 24.92 21.23
C ASN A 50 16.09 23.87 20.22
N ILE A 51 15.72 24.29 19.02
CA ILE A 51 15.17 23.43 17.97
C ILE A 51 16.27 22.94 17.04
N THR A 52 16.33 21.63 16.84
CA THR A 52 17.21 20.94 15.89
C THR A 52 16.35 20.23 14.86
N VAL A 53 16.71 20.32 13.58
CA VAL A 53 16.00 19.63 12.51
C VAL A 53 16.98 18.72 11.78
N SER A 54 16.65 17.43 11.74
CA SER A 54 17.41 16.43 10.98
C SER A 54 16.60 15.99 9.78
N TYR A 55 17.20 15.98 8.59
CA TYR A 55 16.51 15.67 7.34
C TYR A 55 16.96 14.33 6.77
N GLU A 56 16.01 13.51 6.34
CA GLU A 56 16.25 12.27 5.61
C GLU A 56 15.38 12.19 4.35
N ASP A 57 15.93 11.62 3.28
CA ASP A 57 15.22 11.50 2.01
C ASP A 57 14.23 10.34 2.05
N SER A 58 12.94 10.66 2.07
CA SER A 58 11.87 9.66 2.02
C SER A 58 11.91 8.78 0.76
N LYS A 59 12.51 9.28 -0.34
CA LYS A 59 12.40 8.76 -1.71
C LYS A 59 10.94 8.52 -2.16
N CYS A 60 9.98 9.11 -1.45
CA CYS A 60 8.56 8.75 -1.50
C CYS A 60 8.27 7.25 -1.42
N PHE A 61 9.17 6.49 -0.79
CA PHE A 61 9.06 5.05 -0.70
C PHE A 61 8.75 4.61 0.73
N SER A 62 7.74 3.74 0.84
CA SER A 62 7.24 3.20 2.11
C SER A 62 8.33 2.67 3.03
N ALA A 63 9.20 1.83 2.49
CA ALA A 63 10.18 1.10 3.29
C ALA A 63 11.37 2.00 3.69
N GLU A 64 11.80 2.91 2.82
CA GLU A 64 12.83 3.90 3.15
C GLU A 64 12.35 4.85 4.25
N SER A 65 11.12 5.35 4.11
CA SER A 65 10.56 6.33 5.06
C SER A 65 10.39 5.76 6.45
N VAL A 66 9.86 4.53 6.58
CA VAL A 66 9.70 3.90 7.89
C VAL A 66 11.04 3.48 8.49
N ASN A 67 12.02 3.10 7.66
CA ASN A 67 13.38 2.82 8.12
C ASN A 67 14.08 4.08 8.68
N HIS A 68 13.96 5.23 8.01
CA HIS A 68 14.44 6.50 8.56
C HIS A 68 13.73 6.88 9.87
N ALA A 69 12.41 6.74 9.92
CA ALA A 69 11.63 7.02 11.13
C ALA A 69 12.07 6.12 12.31
N PHE A 70 12.29 4.84 12.04
CA PHE A 70 12.81 3.88 13.01
C PHE A 70 14.20 4.27 13.51
N ASN A 71 15.11 4.67 12.62
CA ASN A 71 16.45 5.12 12.99
C ASN A 71 16.42 6.36 13.89
N PHE A 72 15.53 7.32 13.62
CA PHE A 72 15.34 8.50 14.48
C PHE A 72 14.82 8.12 15.86
N TYR A 73 13.81 7.25 15.90
CA TYR A 73 13.23 6.74 17.14
C TYR A 73 14.29 6.02 17.99
N MET A 74 15.06 5.10 17.38
CA MET A 74 16.10 4.32 18.06
C MET A 74 17.22 5.17 18.63
N LYS A 75 17.61 6.23 17.91
CA LYS A 75 18.64 7.16 18.38
C LYS A 75 18.11 8.14 19.45
N ARG A 76 16.82 8.08 19.80
CA ARG A 76 16.12 9.06 20.66
C ARG A 76 16.30 10.50 20.15
N LYS A 77 16.28 10.69 18.83
CA LYS A 77 16.50 11.96 18.13
C LYS A 77 15.23 12.50 17.48
N VAL A 78 14.07 12.30 18.12
CA VAL A 78 12.80 12.77 17.59
C VAL A 78 11.79 13.03 18.70
N HIS A 79 11.26 14.25 18.74
CA HIS A 79 10.07 14.61 19.50
C HIS A 79 8.85 14.80 18.60
N VAL A 80 9.06 15.15 17.32
CA VAL A 80 8.02 15.31 16.31
C VAL A 80 8.56 14.98 14.93
N PHE A 81 7.74 14.28 14.13
CA PHE A 81 8.03 14.03 12.72
C PHE A 81 7.40 15.11 11.84
N PHE A 82 8.18 15.66 10.90
CA PHE A 82 7.69 16.49 9.80
C PHE A 82 7.72 15.67 8.50
N GLY A 83 6.56 15.50 7.88
CA GLY A 83 6.37 14.49 6.84
C GLY A 83 6.40 13.06 7.40
N PRO A 84 6.36 12.03 6.53
CA PRO A 84 6.35 12.11 5.07
C PRO A 84 5.11 12.73 4.44
N VAL A 85 5.26 13.20 3.20
CA VAL A 85 4.21 13.86 2.40
C VAL A 85 3.59 12.95 1.34
N CYS A 86 4.36 11.99 0.81
CA CYS A 86 3.86 11.00 -0.13
C CYS A 86 3.02 9.95 0.61
N ASP A 87 1.85 9.57 0.08
CA ASP A 87 0.89 8.68 0.78
C ASP A 87 1.51 7.34 1.19
N PHE A 88 2.22 6.67 0.28
CA PHE A 88 2.88 5.39 0.56
C PHE A 88 4.03 5.50 1.57
N ALA A 89 4.73 6.64 1.59
CA ALA A 89 5.78 6.92 2.56
C ALA A 89 5.20 7.25 3.94
N ALA A 90 4.12 8.04 3.97
CA ALA A 90 3.47 8.51 5.19
C ALA A 90 2.75 7.38 5.92
N ALA A 91 2.07 6.48 5.20
CA ALA A 91 1.23 5.43 5.79
C ALA A 91 1.95 4.52 6.80
N PRO A 92 3.14 3.94 6.52
CA PRO A 92 3.82 3.11 7.51
C PRO A 92 4.38 3.92 8.69
N VAL A 93 4.89 5.13 8.47
CA VAL A 93 5.36 6.01 9.55
C VAL A 93 4.20 6.40 10.47
N ALA A 94 3.08 6.83 9.90
CA ALA A 94 1.89 7.28 10.63
C ALA A 94 1.22 6.17 11.46
N ARG A 95 1.29 4.91 11.02
CA ARG A 95 0.87 3.76 11.84
C ARG A 95 1.84 3.54 13.00
N GLN A 96 3.14 3.57 12.72
CA GLN A 96 4.15 3.20 13.70
C GLN A 96 4.26 4.20 14.85
N ILE A 97 4.12 5.51 14.56
CA ILE A 97 4.13 6.55 15.58
C ILE A 97 2.98 6.43 16.60
N THR A 98 1.92 5.67 16.29
CA THR A 98 0.81 5.38 17.22
C THR A 98 1.29 4.56 18.43
N TYR A 99 2.25 3.67 18.22
CA TYR A 99 2.88 2.89 19.29
C TYR A 99 3.94 3.72 20.02
N TRP A 100 4.72 4.52 19.29
CA TRP A 100 5.76 5.38 19.86
C TRP A 100 5.23 6.61 20.59
N LYS A 101 3.94 6.94 20.41
CA LYS A 101 3.27 8.12 20.95
C LYS A 101 3.97 9.43 20.53
N THR A 102 4.51 9.45 19.32
CA THR A 102 5.24 10.59 18.76
C THR A 102 4.36 11.31 17.73
N PRO A 103 4.11 12.62 17.85
CA PRO A 103 3.29 13.33 16.86
C PRO A 103 3.98 13.41 15.49
N MET A 104 3.17 13.39 14.44
CA MET A 104 3.60 13.64 13.05
C MET A 104 2.76 14.75 12.44
N LEU A 105 3.42 15.75 11.86
CA LEU A 105 2.78 16.81 11.08
C LEU A 105 3.13 16.59 9.61
N SER A 106 2.13 16.52 8.73
CA SER A 106 2.35 16.39 7.29
C SER A 106 1.55 17.40 6.48
N ALA A 107 2.20 18.03 5.51
CA ALA A 107 1.55 18.84 4.49
C ALA A 107 1.04 18.00 3.30
N GLY A 108 1.29 16.69 3.31
CA GLY A 108 0.75 15.72 2.34
C GLY A 108 -0.13 14.68 3.03
N ALA A 109 0.07 13.40 2.71
CA ALA A 109 -0.81 12.31 3.15
C ALA A 109 -2.28 12.58 2.73
N ASN A 110 -2.45 12.80 1.43
CA ASN A 110 -3.66 13.29 0.80
C ASN A 110 -4.72 12.19 0.63
N ALA A 111 -4.30 10.92 0.69
CA ALA A 111 -5.21 9.79 0.63
C ALA A 111 -6.30 9.88 1.70
N MET A 112 -7.53 9.60 1.30
CA MET A 112 -8.69 9.71 2.17
C MET A 112 -8.68 8.69 3.31
N ASP A 113 -7.99 7.56 3.13
CA ASP A 113 -7.79 6.54 4.16
C ASP A 113 -7.19 7.10 5.46
N PHE A 114 -6.37 8.16 5.37
CA PHE A 114 -5.83 8.84 6.54
C PHE A 114 -6.91 9.52 7.39
N ALA A 115 -7.99 9.98 6.76
CA ALA A 115 -9.15 10.56 7.44
C ALA A 115 -10.11 9.46 7.92
N VAL A 116 -10.44 8.49 7.06
CA VAL A 116 -11.37 7.39 7.38
C VAL A 116 -10.88 6.58 8.58
N ASN A 117 -9.59 6.21 8.59
CA ASN A 117 -9.00 5.41 9.65
C ASN A 117 -8.27 6.27 10.70
N LYS A 118 -8.58 7.57 10.77
CA LYS A 118 -7.87 8.54 11.64
C LYS A 118 -7.79 8.10 13.10
N LYS A 119 -8.90 7.60 13.66
CA LYS A 119 -8.97 7.19 15.07
C LYS A 119 -8.25 5.87 15.33
N ARG A 120 -8.31 4.95 14.37
CA ARG A 120 -7.79 3.58 14.51
C ARG A 120 -6.29 3.51 14.21
N ASP A 121 -5.90 3.96 13.02
CA ASP A 121 -4.55 3.71 12.49
C ASP A 121 -3.64 4.93 12.58
N TYR A 122 -4.22 6.14 12.55
CA TYR A 122 -3.46 7.39 12.41
C TYR A 122 -3.71 8.45 13.51
N PRO A 123 -3.94 8.11 14.80
CA PRO A 123 -4.33 9.09 15.82
C PRO A 123 -3.28 10.20 16.02
N TYR A 124 -2.00 9.93 15.79
CA TYR A 124 -0.89 10.89 15.96
C TYR A 124 -0.52 11.67 14.69
N LEU A 125 -1.20 11.46 13.57
CA LEU A 125 -0.98 12.18 12.32
C LEU A 125 -1.87 13.43 12.21
N THR A 126 -1.28 14.63 12.23
CA THR A 126 -1.99 15.85 11.88
C THR A 126 -1.61 16.27 10.47
N ARG A 127 -2.62 16.46 9.63
CA ARG A 127 -2.46 16.93 8.26
C ARG A 127 -2.77 18.41 8.18
N VAL A 128 -1.93 19.17 7.50
CA VAL A 128 -2.07 20.64 7.35
C VAL A 128 -2.28 21.07 5.89
N GLY A 129 -2.27 20.11 4.95
CA GLY A 129 -2.47 20.35 3.52
C GLY A 129 -3.82 19.86 2.99
N ALA A 130 -4.09 20.13 1.71
CA ALA A 130 -5.29 19.67 1.01
C ALA A 130 -5.32 18.16 0.85
N HIS A 131 -6.51 17.56 0.82
CA HIS A 131 -6.66 16.13 0.61
C HIS A 131 -7.75 15.76 -0.38
N PHE A 132 -7.69 14.54 -0.93
CA PHE A 132 -8.62 14.10 -1.99
C PHE A 132 -10.08 14.12 -1.53
N GLY A 133 -10.36 14.01 -0.23
CA GLY A 133 -11.70 14.19 0.30
C GLY A 133 -12.33 15.55 -0.03
N ASP A 134 -11.55 16.64 0.06
CA ASP A 134 -12.06 18.00 -0.21
C ASP A 134 -12.41 18.15 -1.71
N MET A 135 -11.58 17.55 -2.57
CA MET A 135 -11.80 17.49 -4.01
C MET A 135 -13.08 16.71 -4.35
N VAL A 136 -13.29 15.55 -3.71
CA VAL A 136 -14.49 14.74 -3.92
C VAL A 136 -15.75 15.47 -3.45
N GLU A 137 -15.70 16.12 -2.29
CA GLU A 137 -16.81 16.92 -1.78
C GLU A 137 -17.17 18.06 -2.75
N PHE A 138 -16.16 18.75 -3.29
CA PHE A 138 -16.37 19.78 -4.30
C PHE A 138 -17.01 19.22 -5.59
N ILE A 139 -16.46 18.14 -6.17
CA ILE A 139 -16.96 17.55 -7.41
C ILE A 139 -18.39 17.02 -7.23
N THR A 140 -18.66 16.33 -6.12
CA THR A 140 -19.99 15.75 -5.86
C THR A 140 -21.04 16.82 -5.57
N SER A 141 -20.66 17.93 -4.91
CA SER A 141 -21.53 19.09 -4.73
C SER A 141 -21.86 19.74 -6.07
N LEU A 142 -20.85 19.95 -6.91
CA LEU A 142 -21.02 20.48 -8.27
C LEU A 142 -21.96 19.61 -9.11
N PHE A 143 -21.76 18.30 -9.12
CA PHE A 143 -22.62 17.37 -9.86
C PHE A 143 -24.07 17.42 -9.36
N SER A 144 -24.26 17.58 -8.06
CA SER A 144 -25.59 17.70 -7.45
C SER A 144 -26.28 18.99 -7.88
N ASP A 145 -25.58 20.12 -7.88
CA ASP A 145 -26.12 21.43 -8.27
C ASP A 145 -26.61 21.43 -9.74
N PHE A 146 -25.93 20.69 -10.61
CA PHE A 146 -26.28 20.57 -12.02
C PHE A 146 -27.15 19.35 -12.37
N ASN A 147 -27.58 18.57 -11.38
CA ASN A 147 -28.35 17.33 -11.57
C ASN A 147 -27.65 16.29 -12.48
N TRP A 148 -26.32 16.18 -12.38
CA TRP A 148 -25.52 15.21 -13.12
C TRP A 148 -25.36 13.92 -12.32
N PHE A 149 -26.15 12.89 -12.66
CA PHE A 149 -26.16 11.60 -11.95
C PHE A 149 -25.55 10.45 -12.74
N ASN A 150 -25.13 10.67 -13.98
CA ASN A 150 -24.48 9.64 -14.80
C ASN A 150 -23.14 10.19 -15.28
N TYR A 151 -22.04 9.63 -14.79
CA TYR A 151 -20.70 10.08 -15.16
C TYR A 151 -19.74 8.91 -15.26
N GLN A 152 -18.67 9.12 -16.03
CA GLN A 152 -17.64 8.13 -16.28
C GLN A 152 -16.28 8.68 -15.85
N LEU A 153 -15.57 7.90 -15.04
CA LEU A 153 -14.23 8.21 -14.59
C LEU A 153 -13.23 7.42 -15.46
N ILE A 154 -12.38 8.14 -16.19
CA ILE A 154 -11.28 7.55 -16.93
C ILE A 154 -9.99 8.09 -16.32
N TYR A 155 -9.10 7.20 -15.87
CA TYR A 155 -7.86 7.60 -15.22
C TYR A 155 -6.69 6.73 -15.68
N GLU A 156 -5.50 7.33 -15.66
CA GLU A 156 -4.23 6.63 -15.87
C GLU A 156 -3.68 6.20 -14.50
N ASP A 157 -3.44 4.90 -14.33
CA ASP A 157 -2.91 4.33 -13.08
C ASP A 157 -1.37 4.26 -13.08
N ASP A 158 -0.74 4.34 -14.26
CA ASP A 158 0.72 4.30 -14.41
C ASP A 158 1.17 4.79 -15.80
N PRO A 159 1.93 5.89 -15.91
CA PRO A 159 2.64 6.20 -17.14
C PRO A 159 3.87 5.28 -17.27
N ASP A 160 3.80 4.31 -18.18
CA ASP A 160 4.84 3.34 -18.63
C ASP A 160 4.96 1.96 -17.92
N LYS A 161 4.23 0.97 -18.44
CA LYS A 161 4.47 -0.48 -18.21
C LYS A 161 5.62 -1.09 -19.02
N ASN A 162 6.20 -0.37 -19.99
CA ASN A 162 7.12 -0.95 -21.00
C ASN A 162 8.60 -0.56 -20.84
N ARG A 163 9.04 0.00 -19.70
CA ARG A 163 10.46 0.35 -19.48
C ARG A 163 11.11 -0.60 -18.48
N GLU A 164 11.49 -1.77 -18.98
CA GLU A 164 12.10 -2.87 -18.20
C GLU A 164 13.47 -2.56 -17.58
N ASN A 165 14.16 -1.47 -17.89
CA ASN A 165 15.52 -1.25 -17.36
C ASN A 165 15.83 0.23 -17.13
N LYS A 166 15.64 0.72 -15.89
CA LYS A 166 16.51 1.72 -15.23
C LYS A 166 16.09 2.03 -13.80
N CYS A 167 16.84 1.48 -12.85
CA CYS A 167 16.97 2.03 -11.50
C CYS A 167 17.70 3.36 -11.61
N GLU A 168 16.99 4.49 -11.50
CA GLU A 168 17.47 5.81 -11.01
C GLU A 168 16.45 6.95 -11.24
N SER A 169 15.35 6.71 -11.95
CA SER A 169 14.20 7.64 -12.01
C SER A 169 13.00 7.21 -11.15
N LYS A 170 13.20 6.28 -10.21
CA LYS A 170 12.16 5.68 -9.37
C LYS A 170 11.78 6.58 -8.20
N VAL A 171 11.04 7.63 -8.47
CA VAL A 171 10.06 8.11 -7.47
C VAL A 171 8.79 7.34 -7.81
N ASP A 172 8.27 6.52 -6.89
CA ASP A 172 6.91 5.95 -6.98
C ASP A 172 5.94 7.14 -7.08
N TYR A 173 5.79 7.67 -8.29
CA TYR A 173 5.16 8.94 -8.55
C TYR A 173 3.75 8.84 -8.01
N PHE A 174 3.39 9.86 -7.23
CA PHE A 174 2.05 10.14 -6.74
C PHE A 174 1.01 9.45 -7.64
N LYS A 175 0.42 8.36 -7.14
CA LYS A 175 -0.78 7.71 -7.69
C LYS A 175 -1.98 8.66 -7.53
N MET A 176 -1.80 9.92 -7.89
CA MET A 176 -2.72 11.04 -7.64
C MET A 176 -4.02 10.76 -8.37
N CYS A 177 -3.95 10.41 -9.65
CA CYS A 177 -5.12 10.05 -10.45
C CYS A 177 -5.83 8.81 -9.90
N TYR A 178 -5.07 7.79 -9.48
CA TYR A 178 -5.63 6.60 -8.86
C TYR A 178 -6.32 6.91 -7.52
N PHE A 179 -5.67 7.62 -6.59
CA PHE A 179 -6.26 7.96 -5.29
C PHE A 179 -7.42 8.94 -5.40
N ALA A 180 -7.34 9.91 -6.31
CA ALA A 180 -8.44 10.80 -6.66
C ALA A 180 -9.63 10.01 -7.23
N GLY A 181 -9.35 9.06 -8.13
CA GLY A 181 -10.33 8.19 -8.74
C GLY A 181 -11.00 7.25 -7.75
N GLU A 182 -10.22 6.54 -6.94
CA GLU A 182 -10.71 5.72 -5.82
C GLU A 182 -11.57 6.52 -4.86
N ALA A 183 -11.16 7.75 -4.53
CA ALA A 183 -11.94 8.62 -3.65
C ALA A 183 -13.31 8.96 -4.26
N LEU A 184 -13.37 9.23 -5.57
CA LEU A 184 -14.64 9.44 -6.30
C LEU A 184 -15.49 8.17 -6.36
N VAL A 185 -14.89 7.00 -6.62
CA VAL A 185 -15.58 5.70 -6.65
C VAL A 185 -16.18 5.36 -5.29
N GLN A 186 -15.46 5.66 -4.21
CA GLN A 186 -15.91 5.33 -2.87
C GLN A 186 -17.11 6.18 -2.43
N TYR A 187 -17.20 7.44 -2.87
CA TYR A 187 -18.17 8.46 -2.39
C TYR A 187 -19.16 8.96 -3.45
N THR A 188 -19.24 8.29 -4.59
CA THR A 188 -20.32 8.48 -5.56
C THR A 188 -21.69 8.36 -4.84
N PRO A 189 -22.59 9.37 -4.95
CA PRO A 189 -23.89 9.33 -4.30
C PRO A 189 -24.72 8.12 -4.75
N LYS A 190 -25.53 7.54 -3.86
CA LYS A 190 -26.34 6.34 -4.16
C LYS A 190 -27.28 6.47 -5.35
N LYS A 191 -27.67 7.70 -5.72
CA LYS A 191 -28.54 8.00 -6.87
C LYS A 191 -27.77 8.15 -8.18
N ALA A 192 -26.44 8.10 -8.14
CA ALA A 192 -25.57 8.31 -9.29
C ALA A 192 -24.95 6.99 -9.76
N THR A 193 -24.83 6.85 -11.07
CA THR A 193 -24.16 5.73 -11.73
C THR A 193 -22.76 6.17 -12.14
N LEU A 194 -21.72 5.55 -11.57
CA LEU A 194 -20.33 5.74 -11.97
C LEU A 194 -19.82 4.50 -12.71
N LYS A 195 -19.42 4.69 -13.97
CA LYS A 195 -18.56 3.74 -14.68
C LYS A 195 -17.12 4.20 -14.52
N HIS A 196 -16.18 3.28 -14.31
CA HIS A 196 -14.77 3.64 -14.28
C HIS A 196 -13.92 2.69 -15.10
N GLU A 197 -12.99 3.26 -15.85
CA GLU A 197 -12.11 2.52 -16.75
C GLU A 197 -10.66 3.02 -16.60
N LYS A 198 -9.73 2.10 -16.76
CA LYS A 198 -8.31 2.39 -16.69
C LYS A 198 -7.77 2.60 -18.11
N LEU A 199 -7.11 3.73 -18.34
CA LEU A 199 -6.38 4.00 -19.57
C LEU A 199 -5.21 3.02 -19.74
N LYS A 200 -5.09 2.45 -20.94
CA LYS A 200 -3.94 1.62 -21.33
C LYS A 200 -2.73 2.51 -21.67
N SER A 201 -2.95 3.65 -22.34
CA SER A 201 -1.96 4.69 -22.67
C SER A 201 -2.65 6.03 -22.93
N SER A 202 -2.00 7.16 -22.62
CA SER A 202 -2.49 8.51 -22.94
C SER A 202 -2.70 8.76 -24.43
N SER A 203 -1.99 8.04 -25.31
CA SER A 203 -2.15 8.12 -26.77
C SER A 203 -3.47 7.54 -27.30
N GLU A 204 -4.10 6.64 -26.55
CA GLU A 204 -5.36 5.96 -26.92
C GLU A 204 -6.60 6.69 -26.40
N LEU A 205 -6.42 7.77 -25.63
CA LEU A 205 -7.50 8.51 -24.98
C LEU A 205 -8.60 8.94 -25.97
N LYS A 206 -8.23 9.44 -27.15
CA LYS A 206 -9.19 9.92 -28.15
C LYS A 206 -10.02 8.79 -28.75
N GLU A 207 -9.40 7.64 -29.00
CA GLU A 207 -10.05 6.44 -29.55
C GLU A 207 -10.98 5.84 -28.50
N GLN A 208 -10.49 5.65 -27.26
CA GLN A 208 -11.30 5.18 -26.14
C GLN A 208 -12.47 6.12 -25.83
N LEU A 209 -12.29 7.44 -25.84
CA LEU A 209 -13.41 8.37 -25.65
C LEU A 209 -14.45 8.26 -26.79
N THR A 210 -14.01 8.00 -28.02
CA THR A 210 -14.90 7.88 -29.17
C THR A 210 -15.71 6.58 -29.11
N ASP A 211 -15.07 5.47 -28.70
CA ASP A 211 -15.71 4.16 -28.56
C ASP A 211 -16.65 4.11 -27.34
N THR A 212 -16.25 4.74 -26.23
CA THR A 212 -16.97 4.63 -24.96
C THR A 212 -18.11 5.64 -24.82
N ILE A 213 -17.96 6.86 -25.37
CA ILE A 213 -18.97 7.94 -25.27
C ILE A 213 -19.83 8.02 -26.55
N GLY A 214 -19.29 7.62 -27.70
CA GLY A 214 -19.93 7.77 -29.01
C GLY A 214 -19.78 9.19 -29.58
N ALA A 215 -19.59 9.30 -30.89
CA ALA A 215 -19.28 10.56 -31.57
C ALA A 215 -20.41 11.62 -31.57
N ASN A 216 -21.63 11.26 -31.11
CA ASN A 216 -22.84 12.08 -31.27
C ASN A 216 -23.49 12.53 -29.95
N VAL A 217 -22.83 12.34 -28.79
CA VAL A 217 -23.35 12.86 -27.52
C VAL A 217 -22.71 14.21 -27.25
N GLY A 218 -23.40 15.29 -27.62
CA GLY A 218 -23.04 16.64 -27.19
C GLY A 218 -23.22 16.74 -25.68
N VAL A 219 -22.14 16.61 -24.91
CA VAL A 219 -22.18 16.70 -23.44
C VAL A 219 -21.09 17.64 -22.95
N PHE A 220 -21.53 18.62 -22.18
CA PHE A 220 -20.75 19.48 -21.29
C PHE A 220 -19.68 18.66 -20.54
N SER A 221 -18.50 18.56 -21.14
CA SER A 221 -17.35 17.87 -20.57
C SER A 221 -16.37 18.96 -20.13
N VAL A 222 -16.24 19.17 -18.82
CA VAL A 222 -15.26 20.11 -18.27
C VAL A 222 -13.90 19.42 -18.29
N PHE A 223 -13.09 19.77 -19.28
CA PHE A 223 -11.71 19.28 -19.43
C PHE A 223 -10.77 20.06 -18.53
N PHE A 224 -10.08 19.37 -17.60
CA PHE A 224 -8.83 19.87 -17.03
C PHE A 224 -7.68 19.09 -17.64
N ILE A 225 -6.97 19.73 -18.57
CA ILE A 225 -5.74 19.23 -19.18
C ILE A 225 -4.57 19.85 -18.43
N ILE A 226 -3.71 19.04 -17.82
CA ILE A 226 -2.39 19.47 -17.36
C ILE A 226 -1.36 18.56 -18.04
N LEU A 227 -0.73 19.09 -19.09
CA LEU A 227 0.49 18.57 -19.74
C LEU A 227 1.71 19.18 -18.98
N ASP A 228 2.95 18.65 -18.96
CA ASP A 228 3.75 18.25 -20.12
C ASP A 228 5.20 17.74 -19.73
N VAL A 229 5.93 17.16 -20.72
CA VAL A 229 7.41 17.08 -20.99
C VAL A 229 8.38 15.94 -20.52
N THR A 230 8.85 15.18 -21.52
CA THR A 230 10.22 14.80 -22.09
C THR A 230 11.51 14.53 -21.26
N VAL A 231 12.39 13.67 -21.85
CA VAL A 231 13.42 12.70 -21.33
C VAL A 231 14.88 12.98 -21.77
N VAL A 232 15.92 12.57 -20.99
CA VAL A 232 17.27 11.98 -21.40
C VAL A 232 17.90 11.14 -20.23
N ILE A 233 18.80 10.17 -20.50
CA ILE A 233 19.08 8.88 -19.78
C ILE A 233 20.60 8.56 -19.48
N SER A 234 20.88 7.70 -18.44
CA SER A 234 21.91 6.59 -18.27
C SER A 234 23.12 6.78 -17.31
N ASP A 235 23.70 5.82 -16.52
CA ASP A 235 23.45 4.42 -16.02
C ASP A 235 24.69 3.87 -15.22
N LYS A 236 24.52 3.10 -14.12
CA LYS A 236 25.00 1.68 -13.88
C LYS A 236 25.12 1.18 -12.41
N SER A 237 24.76 -0.11 -12.28
CA SER A 237 24.62 -1.10 -11.19
C SER A 237 25.83 -1.50 -10.30
N HIS A 238 25.61 -2.21 -9.17
CA HIS A 238 26.34 -3.45 -8.77
C HIS A 238 25.71 -4.32 -7.63
N HIS A 239 26.22 -5.57 -7.54
CA HIS A 239 25.80 -6.84 -6.90
C HIS A 239 25.77 -6.95 -5.35
N MET A 240 25.10 -7.98 -4.81
CA MET A 240 25.35 -8.56 -3.46
C MET A 240 25.64 -10.07 -3.54
N ASP A 241 26.65 -10.52 -2.80
CA ASP A 241 27.05 -11.92 -2.61
C ASP A 241 26.58 -12.46 -1.24
N HIS A 242 26.20 -13.74 -1.19
CA HIS A 242 26.09 -14.54 0.04
C HIS A 242 26.98 -15.78 -0.06
N PHE A 243 27.76 -16.09 0.99
CA PHE A 243 27.52 -17.18 1.95
C PHE A 243 28.75 -17.47 2.81
N GLY A 244 28.53 -17.89 4.06
CA GLY A 244 29.45 -18.81 4.77
C GLY A 244 29.82 -18.45 6.19
N ARG A 245 28.90 -18.59 7.16
CA ARG A 245 29.28 -18.91 8.55
C ARG A 245 28.72 -20.28 8.93
N LYS A 246 29.58 -21.15 9.46
CA LYS A 246 29.16 -22.33 10.22
C LYS A 246 28.32 -21.82 11.40
N LEU A 247 27.01 -22.06 11.37
CA LEU A 247 26.11 -21.75 12.49
C LEU A 247 26.35 -22.77 13.61
N GLN A 248 27.20 -22.42 14.57
CA GLN A 248 27.11 -22.93 15.93
C GLN A 248 26.39 -21.85 16.74
N GLY A 249 25.16 -22.10 17.18
CA GLY A 249 24.41 -21.09 17.93
C GLY A 249 22.90 -21.35 18.01
N THR A 250 22.23 -20.43 18.70
CA THR A 250 20.77 -20.34 18.75
C THR A 250 20.28 -19.50 17.57
N VAL A 251 19.21 -19.94 16.90
CA VAL A 251 18.51 -19.19 15.85
C VAL A 251 17.13 -18.80 16.40
N ASN A 252 16.87 -17.50 16.46
CA ASN A 252 15.63 -16.91 16.93
C ASN A 252 14.64 -16.76 15.76
N VAL A 253 13.57 -17.54 15.81
CA VAL A 253 12.53 -17.61 14.78
C VAL A 253 11.36 -16.74 15.22
N ALA A 254 11.12 -15.62 14.52
CA ALA A 254 10.00 -14.73 14.77
C ALA A 254 8.77 -15.20 13.95
N ALA A 255 7.85 -15.92 14.59
CA ALA A 255 6.62 -16.41 13.99
C ALA A 255 5.48 -15.39 14.18
N ILE A 256 5.17 -14.62 13.13
CA ILE A 256 4.11 -13.60 13.13
C ILE A 256 2.88 -14.16 12.42
N LEU A 257 1.86 -14.57 13.18
CA LEU A 257 0.68 -15.26 12.66
C LEU A 257 -0.59 -14.77 13.39
N PRO A 258 -1.75 -14.71 12.73
CA PRO A 258 -2.97 -14.26 13.37
C PRO A 258 -3.39 -15.21 14.50
N ALA A 259 -3.78 -14.70 15.67
CA ALA A 259 -4.22 -15.56 16.78
C ALA A 259 -5.61 -16.18 16.56
N GLN A 260 -6.45 -15.59 15.71
CA GLN A 260 -7.84 -15.99 15.48
C GLN A 260 -7.95 -17.39 14.85
N SER A 261 -8.57 -18.34 15.55
CA SER A 261 -8.67 -19.77 15.15
C SER A 261 -9.42 -20.03 13.84
N ALA A 262 -10.34 -19.13 13.48
CA ALA A 262 -11.09 -19.19 12.22
C ALA A 262 -10.19 -19.04 10.99
N ARG A 263 -9.02 -18.39 11.15
CA ARG A 263 -8.07 -18.15 10.06
C ARG A 263 -7.32 -19.44 9.69
N LEU A 264 -7.14 -19.67 8.39
CA LEU A 264 -6.45 -20.84 7.83
C LEU A 264 -5.03 -21.02 8.43
N PHE A 265 -4.25 -19.94 8.50
CA PHE A 265 -2.88 -19.93 9.03
C PHE A 265 -2.77 -19.37 10.45
N SER A 266 -3.76 -19.64 11.29
CA SER A 266 -3.75 -19.13 12.66
C SER A 266 -2.64 -19.72 13.51
N ARG A 267 -2.15 -18.95 14.48
CA ARG A 267 -1.15 -19.39 15.45
C ARG A 267 -1.58 -20.69 16.15
N GLN A 268 -2.86 -20.84 16.47
CA GLN A 268 -3.39 -22.07 17.09
C GLN A 268 -3.22 -23.30 16.18
N ARG A 269 -3.45 -23.15 14.88
CA ARG A 269 -3.29 -24.26 13.91
C ARG A 269 -1.81 -24.56 13.63
N VAL A 270 -0.97 -23.54 13.55
CA VAL A 270 0.42 -23.66 13.06
C VAL A 270 1.44 -23.91 14.18
N SER A 271 1.18 -23.46 15.41
CA SER A 271 2.14 -23.55 16.53
C SER A 271 2.62 -24.98 16.82
N GLN A 272 1.72 -25.97 16.76
CA GLN A 272 2.09 -27.39 16.97
C GLN A 272 2.99 -27.91 15.84
N ALA A 273 2.65 -27.57 14.59
CA ALA A 273 3.49 -27.92 13.45
C ALA A 273 4.88 -27.28 13.54
N LEU A 274 4.97 -26.03 14.01
CA LEU A 274 6.25 -25.36 14.25
C LEU A 274 7.06 -26.04 15.36
N ALA A 275 6.43 -26.42 16.47
CA ALA A 275 7.11 -27.13 17.55
C ALA A 275 7.68 -28.48 17.08
N ILE A 276 6.90 -29.23 16.30
CA ILE A 276 7.35 -30.49 15.68
C ILE A 276 8.50 -30.23 14.71
N ALA A 277 8.39 -29.20 13.86
CA ALA A 277 9.43 -28.84 12.89
C ALA A 277 10.73 -28.44 13.59
N VAL A 278 10.67 -27.66 14.67
CA VAL A 278 11.83 -27.29 15.49
C VAL A 278 12.49 -28.52 16.10
N ASN A 279 11.70 -29.44 16.66
CA ASN A 279 12.25 -30.68 17.22
C ASN A 279 12.92 -31.54 16.13
N ALA A 280 12.24 -31.73 14.99
CA ALA A 280 12.73 -32.52 13.86
C ALA A 280 13.97 -31.90 13.19
N SER A 281 14.08 -30.57 13.20
CA SER A 281 15.18 -29.85 12.56
C SER A 281 16.57 -30.22 13.09
N SER A 282 16.65 -30.70 14.34
CA SER A 282 17.89 -31.15 14.97
C SER A 282 18.56 -32.27 14.17
N ALA A 283 17.78 -33.08 13.44
CA ALA A 283 18.27 -34.12 12.55
C ALA A 283 18.88 -33.58 11.23
N TYR A 284 18.46 -32.39 10.77
CA TYR A 284 18.83 -31.82 9.47
C TYR A 284 19.83 -30.66 9.57
N LEU A 285 19.78 -29.88 10.65
CA LEU A 285 20.53 -28.62 10.79
C LEU A 285 21.74 -28.72 11.73
N GLY A 286 22.05 -29.91 12.28
CA GLY A 286 23.18 -30.11 13.19
C GLY A 286 22.95 -29.46 14.57
N LYS A 287 24.02 -28.95 15.22
CA LYS A 287 23.97 -28.32 16.56
C LYS A 287 23.37 -26.90 16.56
N ILE A 288 22.26 -26.69 15.87
CA ILE A 288 21.55 -25.41 15.87
C ILE A 288 20.34 -25.53 16.80
N ASN A 289 20.26 -24.65 17.80
CA ASN A 289 19.10 -24.58 18.67
C ASN A 289 18.12 -23.54 18.13
N MET A 290 16.89 -23.93 17.78
CA MET A 290 15.89 -22.96 17.33
C MET A 290 14.94 -22.59 18.47
N VAL A 291 14.74 -21.28 18.66
CA VAL A 291 13.78 -20.74 19.62
C VAL A 291 12.74 -19.94 18.86
N VAL A 292 11.46 -20.23 19.09
CA VAL A 292 10.37 -19.56 18.39
C VAL A 292 9.74 -18.51 19.29
N TYR A 293 9.72 -17.27 18.81
CA TYR A 293 8.99 -16.15 19.40
C TYR A 293 7.74 -15.88 18.58
N HIS A 294 6.61 -15.64 19.25
CA HIS A 294 5.33 -15.48 18.57
C HIS A 294 4.82 -14.05 18.66
N GLY A 295 4.39 -13.50 17.52
CA GLY A 295 3.67 -12.24 17.42
C GLY A 295 2.29 -12.45 16.78
N ASP A 296 1.28 -11.72 17.25
CA ASP A 296 -0.06 -11.73 16.65
C ASP A 296 -0.17 -10.65 15.58
N SER A 297 -0.30 -11.05 14.31
CA SER A 297 -0.45 -10.08 13.23
C SER A 297 -1.83 -9.44 13.17
N LEU A 298 -2.83 -10.06 13.80
CA LEU A 298 -4.26 -9.72 13.63
C LEU A 298 -4.73 -9.65 12.17
N CYS A 299 -3.91 -10.17 11.23
CA CYS A 299 -4.04 -9.92 9.79
C CYS A 299 -4.19 -8.45 9.42
N ASP A 300 -3.57 -7.57 10.20
CA ASP A 300 -3.61 -6.12 10.03
C ASP A 300 -2.21 -5.56 9.70
N ILE A 301 -2.19 -4.45 8.96
CA ILE A 301 -0.96 -3.80 8.48
C ILE A 301 -0.17 -3.21 9.66
N ALA A 302 -0.84 -2.51 10.57
CA ALA A 302 -0.21 -1.83 11.70
C ALA A 302 0.30 -2.86 12.72
N GLU A 303 -0.55 -3.82 13.07
CA GLU A 303 -0.24 -4.83 14.09
C GLU A 303 0.86 -5.79 13.61
N GLY A 304 0.78 -6.27 12.37
CA GLY A 304 1.82 -7.11 11.78
C GLY A 304 3.20 -6.44 11.77
N MET A 305 3.26 -5.14 11.46
CA MET A 305 4.52 -4.38 11.51
C MET A 305 4.99 -4.11 12.92
N HIS A 306 4.08 -3.76 13.83
CA HIS A 306 4.43 -3.52 15.22
C HIS A 306 5.09 -4.75 15.85
N GLN A 307 4.51 -5.94 15.65
CA GLN A 307 5.10 -7.19 16.12
C GLN A 307 6.48 -7.45 15.50
N ALA A 308 6.65 -7.19 14.20
CA ALA A 308 7.94 -7.36 13.54
C ALA A 308 9.02 -6.42 14.11
N PHE A 309 8.67 -5.15 14.36
CA PHE A 309 9.58 -4.19 15.00
C PHE A 309 9.96 -4.62 16.41
N GLU A 310 8.99 -5.02 17.24
CA GLU A 310 9.26 -5.44 18.62
C GLU A 310 10.20 -6.65 18.69
N LEU A 311 9.94 -7.68 17.87
CA LEU A 311 10.77 -8.88 17.81
C LEU A 311 12.18 -8.57 17.28
N HIS A 312 12.29 -7.72 16.26
CA HIS A 312 13.59 -7.30 15.74
C HIS A 312 14.38 -6.48 16.77
N LEU A 313 13.73 -5.55 17.47
CA LEU A 313 14.36 -4.70 18.50
C LEU A 313 14.93 -5.49 19.68
N ARG A 314 14.28 -6.60 20.03
CA ARG A 314 14.73 -7.50 21.09
C ARG A 314 15.84 -8.46 20.66
N GLY A 315 16.21 -8.47 19.38
CA GLY A 315 17.14 -9.46 18.81
C GLY A 315 16.53 -10.86 18.69
N GLU A 316 15.20 -10.94 18.61
CA GLU A 316 14.40 -12.19 18.61
C GLU A 316 14.00 -12.61 17.17
N ALA A 317 14.56 -11.99 16.14
CA ALA A 317 14.19 -12.20 14.74
C ALA A 317 15.41 -12.38 13.82
N ASP A 318 15.99 -13.58 13.81
CA ASP A 318 16.97 -14.00 12.79
C ASP A 318 16.29 -14.42 11.48
N VAL A 319 15.03 -14.85 11.57
CA VAL A 319 14.15 -15.16 10.44
C VAL A 319 12.70 -14.89 10.83
N PHE A 320 11.92 -14.34 9.92
CA PHE A 320 10.48 -14.25 10.07
C PHE A 320 9.77 -15.44 9.43
N LEU A 321 8.89 -16.10 10.19
CA LEU A 321 7.91 -17.05 9.67
C LEU A 321 6.52 -16.39 9.65
N GLY A 322 5.95 -16.25 8.46
CA GLY A 322 4.86 -15.31 8.22
C GLY A 322 5.36 -13.88 8.02
N PRO A 323 4.47 -12.87 7.99
CA PRO A 323 3.02 -12.98 8.12
C PRO A 323 2.35 -13.76 7.01
N ALA A 324 1.24 -14.43 7.33
CA ALA A 324 0.45 -15.18 6.35
C ALA A 324 -0.52 -14.29 5.55
N CYS A 325 -1.16 -13.32 6.20
CA CYS A 325 -2.06 -12.38 5.53
C CYS A 325 -1.29 -11.35 4.69
N ASP A 326 -1.76 -11.08 3.47
CA ASP A 326 -1.10 -10.20 2.51
C ASP A 326 -0.81 -8.80 3.06
N PHE A 327 -1.81 -8.21 3.73
CA PHE A 327 -1.71 -6.87 4.31
C PHE A 327 -0.66 -6.76 5.42
N ALA A 328 -0.47 -7.81 6.23
CA ALA A 328 0.60 -7.86 7.23
C ALA A 328 1.95 -8.21 6.58
N ALA A 329 1.97 -9.10 5.59
CA ALA A 329 3.18 -9.58 4.94
C ALA A 329 3.88 -8.48 4.12
N ALA A 330 3.11 -7.67 3.40
CA ALA A 330 3.63 -6.62 2.53
C ALA A 330 4.56 -5.62 3.21
N PRO A 331 4.19 -4.96 4.33
CA PRO A 331 5.08 -4.04 4.99
C PRO A 331 6.25 -4.77 5.68
N VAL A 332 6.05 -5.97 6.25
CA VAL A 332 7.12 -6.72 6.95
C VAL A 332 8.21 -7.12 5.96
N ALA A 333 7.82 -7.71 4.82
CA ALA A 333 8.77 -8.10 3.77
C ALA A 333 9.51 -6.90 3.15
N ARG A 334 8.84 -5.74 3.00
CA ARG A 334 9.48 -4.50 2.54
C ARG A 334 10.55 -3.99 3.50
N GLN A 335 10.30 -4.11 4.80
CA GLN A 335 11.21 -3.66 5.84
C GLN A 335 12.36 -4.64 6.06
N ALA A 336 12.10 -5.95 5.97
CA ALA A 336 13.06 -7.00 6.26
C ALA A 336 14.34 -6.94 5.40
N LYS A 337 14.29 -6.35 4.20
CA LYS A 337 15.49 -6.11 3.39
C LYS A 337 16.51 -5.15 4.04
N PHE A 338 16.04 -4.19 4.85
CA PHE A 338 16.93 -3.26 5.58
C PHE A 338 17.51 -3.89 6.83
N TRP A 339 16.83 -4.90 7.36
CA TRP A 339 17.27 -5.69 8.50
C TRP A 339 18.14 -6.88 8.10
N ASP A 340 18.33 -7.09 6.79
CA ASP A 340 18.96 -8.30 6.22
C ASP A 340 18.34 -9.60 6.79
N THR A 341 17.02 -9.57 7.01
CA THR A 341 16.29 -10.67 7.65
C THR A 341 15.46 -11.41 6.61
N PRO A 342 15.61 -12.75 6.47
CA PRO A 342 14.76 -13.54 5.60
C PRO A 342 13.32 -13.58 6.12
N VAL A 343 12.36 -13.54 5.19
CA VAL A 343 10.93 -13.71 5.48
C VAL A 343 10.43 -14.93 4.72
N ILE A 344 9.90 -15.91 5.44
CA ILE A 344 9.35 -17.14 4.85
C ILE A 344 7.86 -17.19 5.17
N SER A 345 7.00 -17.17 4.15
CA SER A 345 5.55 -17.20 4.35
C SER A 345 4.89 -18.33 3.56
N ALA A 346 4.01 -19.08 4.24
CA ALA A 346 3.07 -19.99 3.60
C ALA A 346 1.83 -19.27 3.03
N GLY A 347 1.66 -17.98 3.38
CA GLY A 347 0.65 -17.09 2.81
C GLY A 347 1.28 -16.13 1.79
N ALA A 348 1.02 -14.82 1.93
CA ALA A 348 1.50 -13.81 0.97
C ALA A 348 1.08 -14.14 -0.48
N PHE A 349 -0.22 -14.35 -0.66
CA PHE A 349 -0.86 -14.85 -1.86
C PHE A 349 -0.90 -13.85 -3.01
N ALA A 350 -0.91 -12.55 -2.72
CA ALA A 350 -1.01 -11.51 -3.72
C ALA A 350 0.06 -11.64 -4.82
N MET A 351 -0.35 -11.40 -6.08
CA MET A 351 0.53 -11.54 -7.24
C MET A 351 1.72 -10.56 -7.21
N GLU A 352 1.55 -9.41 -6.56
CA GLU A 352 2.57 -8.37 -6.46
C GLU A 352 3.87 -8.88 -5.78
N PHE A 353 3.76 -9.82 -4.83
CA PHE A 353 4.92 -10.43 -4.18
C PHE A 353 5.85 -11.16 -5.16
N LYS A 354 5.29 -11.72 -6.24
CA LYS A 354 6.08 -12.32 -7.34
C LYS A 354 6.62 -11.23 -8.27
N GLN A 355 5.78 -10.30 -8.67
CA GLN A 355 6.10 -9.27 -9.66
C GLN A 355 7.21 -8.33 -9.19
N LYS A 356 7.18 -7.95 -7.91
CA LYS A 356 8.13 -7.00 -7.32
C LYS A 356 9.16 -7.68 -6.41
N ARG A 357 9.38 -9.00 -6.61
CA ARG A 357 10.30 -9.81 -5.80
C ARG A 357 11.70 -9.20 -5.74
N THR A 358 12.29 -8.85 -6.87
CA THR A 358 13.69 -8.36 -6.92
C THR A 358 13.88 -6.96 -6.32
N GLY A 359 12.81 -6.15 -6.26
CA GLY A 359 12.88 -4.77 -5.78
C GLY A 359 12.31 -4.55 -4.39
N MET A 360 11.02 -4.84 -4.21
CA MET A 360 10.29 -4.57 -2.97
C MET A 360 10.37 -5.70 -1.96
N TYR A 361 10.49 -6.95 -2.42
CA TYR A 361 10.39 -8.15 -1.57
C TYR A 361 11.58 -9.12 -1.75
N PRO A 362 12.85 -8.65 -1.73
CA PRO A 362 14.00 -9.48 -2.10
C PRO A 362 14.27 -10.62 -1.11
N THR A 363 13.91 -10.43 0.16
CA THR A 363 14.11 -11.44 1.23
C THR A 363 12.89 -12.33 1.46
N LEU A 364 11.78 -12.12 0.71
CA LEU A 364 10.56 -12.89 0.85
C LEU A 364 10.62 -14.18 0.03
N THR A 365 10.53 -15.30 0.74
CA THR A 365 10.33 -16.63 0.17
C THR A 365 8.93 -17.11 0.49
N ARG A 366 8.17 -17.47 -0.54
CA ARG A 366 6.83 -18.03 -0.40
C ARG A 366 6.90 -19.53 -0.58
N VAL A 367 6.38 -20.27 0.40
CA VAL A 367 6.44 -21.74 0.48
C VAL A 367 5.06 -22.40 0.41
N GLY A 368 3.99 -21.61 0.32
CA GLY A 368 2.62 -22.09 0.22
C GLY A 368 1.94 -21.71 -1.09
N ASP A 369 0.61 -21.84 -1.09
CA ASP A 369 -0.24 -21.52 -2.23
C ASP A 369 -0.10 -20.06 -2.66
N ASN A 370 -0.55 -19.75 -3.87
CA ASN A 370 -0.61 -18.37 -4.33
C ASN A 370 -1.73 -18.18 -5.34
N VAL A 371 -2.28 -16.97 -5.36
CA VAL A 371 -3.42 -16.62 -6.20
C VAL A 371 -3.09 -16.75 -7.69
N HIS A 372 -1.81 -16.62 -8.08
CA HIS A 372 -1.40 -16.74 -9.48
C HIS A 372 -1.76 -18.10 -10.11
N SER A 373 -1.61 -19.22 -9.40
CA SER A 373 -1.98 -20.53 -9.97
C SER A 373 -3.49 -20.64 -10.17
N LEU A 374 -4.28 -20.13 -9.21
CA LEU A 374 -5.74 -20.13 -9.28
C LEU A 374 -6.25 -19.22 -10.41
N THR A 375 -5.73 -18.00 -10.52
CA THR A 375 -6.16 -17.05 -11.55
C THR A 375 -5.77 -17.53 -12.94
N TYR A 376 -4.60 -18.16 -13.08
CA TYR A 376 -4.18 -18.78 -14.33
C TYR A 376 -5.09 -19.95 -14.73
N PHE A 377 -5.46 -20.80 -13.76
CA PHE A 377 -6.38 -21.90 -14.00
C PHE A 377 -7.76 -21.40 -14.46
N ILE A 378 -8.34 -20.43 -13.75
CA ILE A 378 -9.62 -19.82 -14.12
C ILE A 378 -9.52 -19.17 -15.51
N HIS A 379 -8.46 -18.42 -15.79
CA HIS A 379 -8.25 -17.80 -17.10
C HIS A 379 -8.13 -18.85 -18.21
N ARG A 380 -7.38 -19.93 -17.98
CA ARG A 380 -7.27 -21.05 -18.93
C ARG A 380 -8.59 -21.75 -19.19
N LEU A 381 -9.44 -21.92 -18.17
CA LEU A 381 -10.79 -22.45 -18.35
C LEU A 381 -11.63 -21.52 -19.24
N ILE A 382 -11.64 -20.21 -18.95
CA ILE A 382 -12.33 -19.20 -19.77
C ILE A 382 -11.92 -19.33 -21.24
N ARG A 383 -10.62 -19.44 -21.51
CA ARG A 383 -10.09 -19.59 -22.86
C ARG A 383 -10.43 -20.94 -23.50
N GLN A 384 -10.36 -22.04 -22.74
CA GLN A 384 -10.65 -23.38 -23.23
C GLN A 384 -12.10 -23.50 -23.73
N PHE A 385 -13.05 -22.84 -23.08
CA PHE A 385 -14.45 -22.82 -23.49
C PHE A 385 -14.80 -21.70 -24.47
N GLY A 386 -13.82 -20.93 -24.95
CA GLY A 386 -14.02 -19.87 -25.93
C GLY A 386 -14.77 -18.65 -25.39
N TRP A 387 -14.82 -18.48 -24.08
CA TRP A 387 -15.50 -17.35 -23.43
C TRP A 387 -14.66 -16.09 -23.59
N ARG A 388 -15.12 -15.17 -24.43
CA ARG A 388 -14.40 -13.91 -24.72
C ARG A 388 -14.89 -12.73 -23.90
N ASN A 389 -16.13 -12.79 -23.42
CA ASN A 389 -16.78 -11.72 -22.68
C ASN A 389 -17.22 -12.29 -21.32
N PHE A 390 -16.56 -11.87 -20.25
CA PHE A 390 -16.95 -12.24 -18.90
C PHE A 390 -16.94 -11.02 -17.99
N ARG A 391 -17.79 -11.05 -16.98
CA ARG A 391 -17.95 -9.99 -15.99
C ARG A 391 -17.64 -10.54 -14.61
N LEU A 392 -16.86 -9.80 -13.83
CA LEU A 392 -16.45 -10.24 -12.49
C LEU A 392 -17.29 -9.53 -11.43
N ILE A 393 -17.91 -10.32 -10.55
CA ILE A 393 -18.65 -9.81 -9.41
C ILE A 393 -18.01 -10.40 -8.16
N TYR A 394 -17.63 -9.54 -7.21
CA TYR A 394 -17.01 -10.04 -5.99
C TYR A 394 -17.37 -9.21 -4.77
N GLU A 395 -17.45 -9.88 -3.63
CA GLU A 395 -17.52 -9.26 -2.33
C GLU A 395 -16.10 -9.02 -1.80
N LYS A 396 -15.84 -7.81 -1.29
CA LYS A 396 -14.48 -7.42 -0.85
C LYS A 396 -13.93 -8.37 0.21
N GLU A 397 -14.71 -8.56 1.27
CA GLU A 397 -14.35 -9.35 2.46
C GLU A 397 -14.81 -10.82 2.31
N GLY A 398 -15.04 -11.24 1.07
CA GLY A 398 -15.37 -12.62 0.74
C GLY A 398 -14.22 -13.56 1.12
N GLN A 399 -14.56 -14.64 1.83
CA GLN A 399 -13.63 -15.69 2.27
C GLN A 399 -12.48 -15.18 3.18
N ASP A 400 -12.80 -14.20 4.05
CA ASP A 400 -11.84 -13.61 5.00
C ASP A 400 -11.22 -14.60 6.00
N ASN A 401 -11.84 -15.77 6.19
CA ASN A 401 -11.30 -16.89 6.94
C ASN A 401 -10.02 -17.47 6.32
N ILE A 402 -9.76 -17.28 5.02
CA ILE A 402 -8.51 -17.67 4.37
C ILE A 402 -7.43 -16.63 4.69
N ILE A 403 -7.62 -15.41 4.17
CA ILE A 403 -6.85 -14.19 4.45
C ILE A 403 -7.79 -12.99 4.31
N THR A 404 -7.44 -11.84 4.90
CA THR A 404 -8.25 -10.62 4.80
C THR A 404 -8.40 -10.19 3.35
N SER A 405 -9.64 -9.93 2.93
CA SER A 405 -10.06 -9.58 1.59
C SER A 405 -9.63 -10.61 0.51
N PHE A 406 -9.72 -11.91 0.80
CA PHE A 406 -9.27 -12.97 -0.13
C PHE A 406 -9.90 -12.86 -1.52
N CYS A 407 -11.23 -12.73 -1.60
CA CYS A 407 -11.93 -12.58 -2.88
C CYS A 407 -11.44 -11.36 -3.65
N HIS A 408 -11.13 -10.24 -2.97
CA HIS A 408 -10.54 -9.07 -3.61
C HIS A 408 -9.16 -9.38 -4.21
N VAL A 409 -8.28 -10.10 -3.49
CA VAL A 409 -6.96 -10.48 -3.99
C VAL A 409 -7.06 -11.40 -5.22
N VAL A 410 -7.99 -12.36 -5.21
CA VAL A 410 -8.27 -13.22 -6.37
C VAL A 410 -8.78 -12.41 -7.56
N SER A 411 -9.73 -11.50 -7.31
CA SER A 411 -10.30 -10.62 -8.34
C SER A 411 -9.24 -9.74 -9.00
N GLU A 412 -8.38 -9.10 -8.22
CA GLU A 412 -7.24 -8.32 -8.74
C GLU A 412 -6.33 -9.17 -9.62
N GLY A 413 -6.09 -10.43 -9.23
CA GLY A 413 -5.29 -11.35 -10.03
C GLY A 413 -5.95 -11.77 -11.34
N LEU A 414 -7.28 -11.93 -11.38
CA LEU A 414 -8.05 -12.19 -12.61
C LEU A 414 -8.05 -10.97 -13.54
N ILE A 415 -8.30 -9.78 -12.98
CA ILE A 415 -8.27 -8.53 -13.74
C ILE A 415 -6.87 -8.32 -14.34
N TYR A 416 -5.83 -8.59 -13.55
CA TYR A 416 -4.45 -8.47 -14.01
C TYR A 416 -4.14 -9.40 -15.19
N ILE A 417 -4.43 -10.70 -15.08
CA ILE A 417 -4.08 -11.66 -16.14
C ILE A 417 -4.86 -11.38 -17.43
N SER A 418 -6.15 -11.07 -17.32
CA SER A 418 -6.96 -10.71 -18.48
C SER A 418 -6.51 -9.39 -19.10
N SER A 419 -6.12 -8.38 -18.32
CA SER A 419 -5.56 -7.15 -18.89
C SER A 419 -4.26 -7.35 -19.68
N LYS A 420 -3.59 -8.50 -19.50
CA LYS A 420 -2.38 -8.87 -20.23
C LYS A 420 -2.65 -9.77 -21.43
N GLU A 421 -3.59 -10.69 -21.32
CA GLU A 421 -3.84 -11.74 -22.33
C GLU A 421 -5.06 -11.45 -23.22
N ASP A 422 -5.93 -10.51 -22.84
CA ASP A 422 -7.20 -10.22 -23.52
C ASP A 422 -7.16 -8.83 -24.18
N SER A 423 -7.81 -8.71 -25.34
CA SER A 423 -7.94 -7.43 -26.06
C SER A 423 -8.90 -6.48 -25.35
N GLU A 424 -10.00 -7.02 -24.84
CA GLU A 424 -11.04 -6.28 -24.13
C GLU A 424 -10.79 -6.26 -22.62
N PRO A 425 -11.01 -5.11 -21.95
CA PRO A 425 -10.90 -5.02 -20.50
C PRO A 425 -12.03 -5.81 -19.82
N VAL A 426 -11.70 -6.44 -18.69
CA VAL A 426 -12.70 -7.14 -17.86
C VAL A 426 -13.55 -6.11 -17.13
N GLU A 427 -14.84 -6.11 -17.40
CA GLU A 427 -15.81 -5.38 -16.59
C GLU A 427 -15.97 -6.07 -15.22
N TYR A 428 -15.92 -5.30 -14.14
CA TYR A 428 -16.13 -5.84 -12.79
C TYR A 428 -16.97 -4.93 -11.92
N LYS A 429 -17.68 -5.52 -10.94
CA LYS A 429 -18.46 -4.79 -9.94
C LYS A 429 -18.16 -5.34 -8.54
N ARG A 430 -17.76 -4.44 -7.64
CA ARG A 430 -17.56 -4.74 -6.23
C ARG A 430 -18.90 -4.62 -5.50
N ILE A 431 -19.32 -5.68 -4.84
CA ILE A 431 -20.55 -5.68 -4.04
C ILE A 431 -20.29 -4.89 -2.74
N LYS A 432 -21.16 -3.92 -2.47
CA LYS A 432 -21.21 -3.18 -1.19
C LYS A 432 -22.40 -3.61 -0.33
N ASP A 433 -23.57 -3.88 -0.93
CA ASP A 433 -24.82 -4.27 -0.24
C ASP A 433 -25.58 -5.34 -1.06
N GLY A 434 -25.55 -6.62 -0.65
CA GLY A 434 -26.37 -7.70 -1.23
C GLY A 434 -26.16 -8.01 -2.72
N LEU A 435 -26.72 -9.11 -3.22
CA LEU A 435 -26.66 -9.48 -4.64
C LEU A 435 -27.89 -8.99 -5.44
N ASP A 436 -28.94 -8.56 -4.73
CA ASP A 436 -30.25 -8.22 -5.30
C ASP A 436 -30.16 -7.00 -6.20
N GLY A 437 -30.73 -7.11 -7.41
CA GLY A 437 -30.69 -6.06 -8.43
C GLY A 437 -29.35 -5.90 -9.14
N ILE A 438 -28.21 -6.24 -8.52
CA ILE A 438 -26.89 -6.16 -9.15
C ILE A 438 -26.81 -7.06 -10.38
N LEU A 439 -27.33 -8.28 -10.30
CA LEU A 439 -27.33 -9.19 -11.46
C LEU A 439 -28.14 -8.61 -12.63
N GLN A 440 -29.32 -8.03 -12.36
CA GLN A 440 -30.16 -7.42 -13.40
C GLN A 440 -29.53 -6.15 -13.98
N GLU A 441 -28.97 -5.28 -13.14
CA GLU A 441 -28.35 -4.01 -13.55
C GLU A 441 -27.02 -4.24 -14.29
N PHE A 442 -26.18 -5.14 -13.76
CA PHE A 442 -24.81 -5.33 -14.22
C PHE A 442 -24.67 -6.42 -15.27
N LEU A 443 -25.50 -7.47 -15.29
CA LEU A 443 -25.48 -8.43 -16.40
C LEU A 443 -26.49 -8.02 -17.47
N GLY A 444 -27.63 -7.45 -17.09
CA GLY A 444 -28.73 -7.13 -18.00
C GLY A 444 -29.65 -8.34 -18.20
N ILE A 445 -30.97 -8.12 -18.12
CA ILE A 445 -31.98 -9.18 -18.27
C ILE A 445 -31.91 -9.82 -19.67
N ASP A 446 -31.55 -9.04 -20.69
CA ASP A 446 -31.50 -9.48 -22.10
C ASP A 446 -30.14 -10.06 -22.55
N ASN A 447 -29.16 -10.11 -21.65
CA ASN A 447 -27.80 -10.58 -21.96
C ASN A 447 -27.53 -12.01 -21.46
N GLY A 448 -28.57 -12.74 -21.04
CA GLY A 448 -28.47 -14.15 -20.67
C GLY A 448 -27.81 -14.97 -21.77
N GLY A 449 -26.59 -15.46 -21.52
CA GLY A 449 -25.78 -16.23 -22.47
C GLY A 449 -24.76 -15.44 -23.29
N ARG A 450 -24.71 -14.10 -23.20
CA ARG A 450 -23.68 -13.26 -23.87
C ARG A 450 -22.43 -13.02 -23.01
N PHE A 451 -22.59 -13.08 -21.69
CA PHE A 451 -21.52 -12.89 -20.72
C PHE A 451 -21.54 -13.98 -19.68
N ILE A 452 -20.37 -14.35 -19.18
CA ILE A 452 -20.24 -15.23 -18.01
C ILE A 452 -19.95 -14.39 -16.79
N ALA A 453 -20.79 -14.56 -15.77
CA ALA A 453 -20.60 -13.94 -14.47
C ALA A 453 -19.74 -14.87 -13.61
N ILE A 454 -18.56 -14.38 -13.20
CA ILE A 454 -17.77 -15.05 -12.18
C ILE A 454 -18.08 -14.36 -10.86
N ALA A 455 -18.73 -15.09 -9.95
CA ALA A 455 -19.11 -14.59 -8.64
C ALA A 455 -18.18 -15.15 -7.57
N LEU A 456 -17.43 -14.27 -6.90
CA LEU A 456 -16.58 -14.60 -5.75
C LEU A 456 -17.23 -14.03 -4.49
N LEU A 457 -18.04 -14.86 -3.82
CA LEU A 457 -18.92 -14.47 -2.71
C LEU A 457 -18.60 -15.23 -1.43
N VAL A 458 -19.12 -14.75 -0.30
CA VAL A 458 -19.20 -15.55 0.94
C VAL A 458 -20.21 -16.69 0.73
N GLY A 459 -19.87 -17.88 1.21
CA GLY A 459 -20.73 -19.07 1.17
C GLY A 459 -21.60 -19.19 2.41
#